data_AF-A0A341BBV6-F1
#
_entry.id   AF-A0A341BBV6-F1
#
_cell.length_a   1.000
_cell.length_b   1.000
_cell.length_c   1.000
_cell.angle_alpha   90.00
_cell.angle_beta   90.00
_cell.angle_gamma   90.00
#
_symmetry.space_group_name_H-M   'P 1'
#
loop_
_entity.id
_entity.type
_entity.pdbx_description
1 polymer ?
#
loop_
_entity_poly.entity_id
_entity_poly.type
_entity_poly.pdbx_seq_one_letter_code
_entity_poly.pdbx_strand_id
1 'polypeptide(L)'
;MEKAHEDSEKLREIVLPMEQEIEELKAKLLRAEELIQEIQRRPRHPPSLHGSAELLLSRDPSPPLEPLEELSGDGGAAAEAFAHNCDDSASISSFSLGGGASGSASLPRSRHGLSPEQEETASLVSTGTLVPEGIYLPPPGYQLVPDNQWEQLQVEGRQLQKDLESISRERDELQEGLRRSNEDCAKQMQVLLAQVQNSEQLLRTLQGTVSQAQERVQLQMAELATSHKCLSHEVKRLTEENQGLRAEQPPSSAPRGLEQDEGQEESLPGSLLELRQLVRRTQQEARAHQQAQEHEAERLRIEIVTLREALEEETAARASLEGQLRVQREETEVLEASLCSLRMEMERVQQEQSKARQQEVLRQPLGSGRTEELYILCPQAQLTDLLSEQRAKVLRLQAELETSEQVQRDFVRLSQALQVRLERIRQAESLEQVRSIMDEAPLRDVGDIKDT
;
A
#
# COMPACT_ATOMS: atom_id res chain seq x y z
N MET A 1 28.08 21.65 44.89
CA MET A 1 28.85 22.33 43.82
C MET A 1 29.42 21.31 42.85
N GLU A 2 30.07 20.26 43.32
CA GLU A 2 30.65 19.19 42.49
C GLU A 2 29.62 18.53 41.53
N LYS A 3 28.45 18.14 42.03
CA LYS A 3 27.39 17.52 41.22
C LYS A 3 26.83 18.40 40.09
N ALA A 4 26.78 19.72 40.27
CA ALA A 4 26.31 20.64 39.22
C ALA A 4 27.39 20.91 38.17
N HIS A 5 28.66 20.86 38.59
CA HIS A 5 29.79 20.91 37.67
C HIS A 5 29.82 19.64 36.81
N GLU A 6 29.66 18.46 37.43
CA GLU A 6 29.55 17.18 36.72
C GLU A 6 28.38 17.15 35.72
N ASP A 7 27.23 17.72 36.09
CA ASP A 7 26.05 17.76 35.21
C ASP A 7 26.24 18.74 34.04
N SER A 8 26.88 19.89 34.29
CA SER A 8 27.30 20.81 33.23
C SER A 8 28.35 20.22 32.31
N GLU A 9 29.27 19.38 32.82
CA GLU A 9 30.25 18.68 32.00
C GLU A 9 29.58 17.61 31.14
N LYS A 10 28.62 16.85 31.68
CA LYS A 10 27.82 15.88 30.92
C LYS A 10 26.97 16.54 29.83
N LEU A 11 26.34 17.67 30.14
CA LEU A 11 25.58 18.43 29.14
C LEU A 11 26.52 19.00 28.07
N ARG A 12 27.70 19.48 28.44
CA ARG A 12 28.70 19.96 27.50
C ARG A 12 29.23 18.83 26.60
N GLU A 13 29.39 17.62 27.15
CA GLU A 13 29.79 16.41 26.40
C GLU A 13 28.74 16.01 25.35
N ILE A 14 27.46 16.33 25.56
CA ILE A 14 26.37 16.06 24.61
C ILE A 14 26.15 17.22 23.63
N VAL A 15 26.27 18.46 24.09
CA VAL A 15 25.98 19.65 23.28
C VAL A 15 27.09 19.94 22.27
N LEU A 16 28.37 19.76 22.64
CA LEU A 16 29.49 20.02 21.73
C LEU A 16 29.45 19.15 20.45
N PRO A 17 29.25 17.82 20.53
CA PRO A 17 29.09 16.99 19.33
C PRO A 17 27.91 17.43 18.46
N MET A 18 26.79 17.79 19.09
CA MET A 18 25.61 18.28 18.37
C MET A 18 25.87 19.62 17.66
N GLU A 19 26.63 20.53 18.28
CA GLU A 19 27.08 21.78 17.65
C GLU A 19 28.03 21.52 16.48
N GLN A 20 28.96 20.59 16.61
CA GLN A 20 29.88 20.17 15.55
C GLN A 20 29.14 19.53 14.37
N GLU A 21 28.18 18.64 14.63
CA GLU A 21 27.35 18.03 13.59
C GLU A 21 26.51 19.08 12.85
N ILE A 22 25.95 20.06 13.58
CA ILE A 22 25.23 21.18 12.98
C ILE A 22 26.15 22.01 12.07
N GLU A 23 27.39 22.27 12.49
CA GLU A 23 28.38 22.98 11.66
C GLU A 23 28.77 22.18 10.41
N GLU A 24 28.96 20.86 10.53
CA GLU A 24 29.22 19.99 9.39
C GLU A 24 28.05 19.95 8.41
N LEU A 25 26.82 19.82 8.91
CA LEU A 25 25.61 19.82 8.10
C LEU A 25 25.44 21.16 7.37
N LYS A 26 25.73 22.28 8.04
CA LYS A 26 25.78 23.60 7.40
C LYS A 26 26.85 23.66 6.31
N ALA A 27 28.05 23.12 6.54
CA ALA A 27 29.10 23.09 5.53
C ALA A 27 28.74 22.22 4.32
N LYS A 28 28.13 21.05 4.53
CA LYS A 28 27.63 20.15 3.47
C LYS A 28 26.52 20.81 2.66
N LEU A 29 25.61 21.53 3.33
CA LEU A 29 24.53 22.27 2.70
C LEU A 29 25.05 23.42 1.83
N LEU A 30 26.02 24.20 2.32
CA LEU A 30 26.68 25.25 1.53
C LEU A 30 27.37 24.67 0.28
N ARG A 31 28.09 23.54 0.41
CA ARG A 31 28.70 22.87 -0.76
C ARG A 31 27.66 22.37 -1.76
N ALA A 32 26.53 21.86 -1.30
CA ALA A 32 25.43 21.44 -2.17
C ALA A 32 24.80 22.64 -2.90
N GLU A 33 24.62 23.77 -2.22
CA GLU A 33 24.15 25.01 -2.82
C GLU A 33 25.13 25.55 -3.87
N GLU A 34 26.44 25.49 -3.62
CA GLU A 34 27.47 25.87 -4.60
C GLU A 34 27.41 24.99 -5.86
N LEU A 35 27.26 23.67 -5.70
CA LEU A 35 27.10 22.75 -6.83
C LEU A 35 25.82 23.01 -7.63
N ILE A 36 24.71 23.29 -6.94
CA ILE A 36 23.45 23.66 -7.59
C ILE A 36 23.61 24.97 -8.37
N GLN A 37 24.28 25.97 -7.79
CA GLN A 37 24.55 27.22 -8.49
C GLN A 37 25.49 27.03 -9.70
N GLU A 38 26.47 26.14 -9.61
CA GLU A 38 27.36 25.80 -10.73
C GLU A 38 26.58 25.12 -11.88
N ILE A 39 25.67 24.20 -11.54
CA ILE A 39 24.77 23.56 -12.52
C ILE A 39 23.83 24.59 -13.15
N GLN A 40 23.33 25.56 -12.38
CA GLN A 40 22.46 26.63 -12.88
C GLN A 40 23.22 27.70 -13.68
N ARG A 41 24.51 27.92 -13.39
CA ARG A 41 25.39 28.84 -14.15
C ARG A 41 25.90 28.25 -15.45
N ARG A 42 25.89 26.92 -15.62
CA ARG A 42 26.18 26.28 -16.91
C ARG A 42 25.14 26.71 -17.95
N PRO A 43 25.54 27.37 -19.05
CA PRO A 43 24.62 27.72 -20.13
C PRO A 43 24.02 26.43 -20.72
N ARG A 44 22.68 26.34 -20.82
CA ARG A 44 22.02 25.30 -21.62
C ARG A 44 22.43 25.49 -23.09
N HIS A 45 23.47 24.76 -23.51
CA HIS A 45 23.82 24.64 -24.92
C HIS A 45 22.82 23.70 -25.63
N PRO A 46 22.47 24.00 -26.90
CA PRO A 46 21.45 23.27 -27.65
C PRO A 46 21.90 21.83 -28.00
N PRO A 47 20.95 20.93 -28.29
CA PRO A 47 21.25 19.53 -28.58
C PRO A 47 22.06 19.43 -29.88
N SER A 48 23.29 18.90 -29.80
CA SER A 48 24.06 18.53 -30.98
C SER A 48 23.51 17.22 -31.55
N LEU A 49 22.75 17.36 -32.64
CA LEU A 49 22.38 16.31 -33.57
C LEU A 49 23.63 15.65 -34.16
N HIS A 50 23.67 14.31 -34.21
CA HIS A 50 24.11 13.42 -35.31
C HIS A 50 23.82 11.97 -34.83
N GLY A 51 22.98 11.15 -35.45
CA GLY A 51 22.30 11.32 -36.72
C GLY A 51 21.06 10.43 -36.88
N SER A 52 20.11 11.02 -37.61
CA SER A 52 19.32 10.41 -38.69
C SER A 52 18.45 9.19 -38.36
N ALA A 53 17.15 9.41 -38.23
CA ALA A 53 16.28 9.44 -39.41
C ALA A 53 14.86 9.85 -38.99
N GLU A 54 14.49 11.09 -39.30
CA GLU A 54 13.09 11.44 -39.46
C GLU A 54 12.55 10.77 -40.72
N LEU A 55 11.44 10.02 -40.59
CA LEU A 55 10.46 9.91 -41.67
C LEU A 55 9.05 9.94 -41.08
N LEU A 56 8.48 11.15 -41.09
CA LEU A 56 7.12 11.50 -41.47
C LEU A 56 5.95 10.92 -40.64
N LEU A 57 5.41 11.80 -39.78
CA LEU A 57 3.99 11.83 -39.47
C LEU A 57 3.19 12.30 -40.70
N SER A 58 2.33 11.43 -41.22
CA SER A 58 1.15 11.84 -41.98
C SER A 58 -0.03 10.90 -41.70
N ARG A 59 -0.95 11.46 -40.91
CA ARG A 59 -2.39 11.23 -40.73
C ARG A 59 -3.14 10.42 -41.81
N ASP A 60 -3.77 9.31 -41.36
CA ASP A 60 -5.03 8.59 -41.72
C ASP A 60 -5.41 8.29 -43.20
N PRO A 61 -6.31 7.30 -43.53
CA PRO A 61 -7.20 6.47 -42.69
C PRO A 61 -7.21 4.93 -42.99
N SER A 62 -7.85 4.13 -42.11
CA SER A 62 -8.25 2.70 -42.28
C SER A 62 -9.10 2.47 -43.57
N PRO A 63 -9.36 1.24 -44.13
CA PRO A 63 -9.79 -0.03 -43.46
C PRO A 63 -9.40 -1.35 -44.24
N PRO A 64 -10.10 -2.52 -44.22
CA PRO A 64 -10.59 -3.40 -43.13
C PRO A 64 -10.23 -4.93 -43.29
N LEU A 65 -10.67 -5.75 -42.31
CA LEU A 65 -10.95 -7.21 -42.29
C LEU A 65 -9.82 -8.25 -42.06
N GLU A 66 -9.94 -8.91 -40.89
CA GLU A 66 -9.77 -10.32 -40.47
C GLU A 66 -9.75 -11.45 -41.54
N PRO A 67 -9.53 -12.76 -41.21
CA PRO A 67 -9.04 -13.44 -39.97
C PRO A 67 -8.05 -14.63 -40.19
N LEU A 68 -7.60 -15.21 -39.07
CA LEU A 68 -7.21 -16.63 -38.83
C LEU A 68 -5.90 -17.18 -39.44
N GLU A 69 -4.99 -17.67 -38.59
CA GLU A 69 -4.56 -19.08 -38.57
C GLU A 69 -3.61 -19.36 -37.39
N GLU A 70 -4.01 -20.33 -36.57
CA GLU A 70 -3.23 -20.97 -35.52
C GLU A 70 -2.05 -21.73 -36.14
N LEU A 71 -0.82 -21.55 -35.64
CA LEU A 71 0.18 -22.63 -35.60
C LEU A 71 1.20 -22.38 -34.47
N SER A 72 1.10 -23.26 -33.47
CA SER A 72 2.19 -23.95 -32.78
C SER A 72 3.62 -23.39 -32.87
N GLY A 73 4.25 -23.23 -31.69
CA GLY A 73 5.71 -23.31 -31.62
C GLY A 73 6.30 -22.51 -30.48
N ASP A 74 6.65 -23.22 -29.41
CA ASP A 74 7.84 -22.98 -28.60
C ASP A 74 8.01 -21.58 -27.99
N GLY A 75 7.40 -21.39 -26.81
CA GLY A 75 7.72 -20.29 -25.92
C GLY A 75 9.09 -20.53 -25.28
N GLY A 76 10.10 -19.77 -25.69
CA GLY A 76 11.41 -19.85 -25.05
C GLY A 76 12.54 -19.11 -25.77
N ALA A 77 12.41 -17.81 -26.03
CA ALA A 77 13.56 -17.01 -26.49
C ALA A 77 13.49 -15.49 -26.21
N ALA A 78 12.39 -14.98 -25.64
CA ALA A 78 12.22 -13.54 -25.39
C ALA A 78 12.35 -13.14 -23.91
N ALA A 79 12.36 -14.11 -22.98
CA ALA A 79 12.44 -13.85 -21.54
C ALA A 79 13.87 -13.98 -20.95
N GLU A 80 14.86 -14.44 -21.74
CA GLU A 80 16.25 -14.58 -21.29
C GLU A 80 17.15 -13.41 -21.72
N ALA A 81 16.63 -12.43 -22.47
CA ALA A 81 17.41 -11.29 -22.96
C ALA A 81 17.54 -10.12 -21.95
N PHE A 82 16.93 -10.21 -20.76
CA PHE A 82 16.98 -9.14 -19.75
C PHE A 82 17.88 -9.46 -18.54
N ALA A 83 18.43 -10.68 -18.45
CA ALA A 83 19.18 -11.15 -17.29
C ALA A 83 20.68 -11.35 -17.54
N HIS A 84 21.30 -10.55 -18.42
CA HIS A 84 22.73 -10.68 -18.73
C HIS A 84 23.50 -9.35 -18.80
N ASN A 85 23.01 -8.29 -18.16
CA ASN A 85 23.63 -6.95 -18.24
C ASN A 85 24.00 -6.33 -16.88
N CYS A 86 24.35 -7.16 -15.89
CA CYS A 86 24.95 -6.69 -14.65
C CYS A 86 26.08 -7.62 -14.20
N ASP A 87 27.06 -7.88 -15.07
CA ASP A 87 28.39 -8.33 -14.67
C ASP A 87 29.34 -7.96 -15.82
N ASP A 88 30.15 -6.91 -15.60
CA ASP A 88 31.45 -6.60 -16.24
C ASP A 88 31.67 -5.08 -16.32
N SER A 89 31.87 -4.43 -15.16
CA SER A 89 32.58 -3.15 -15.12
C SER A 89 34.08 -3.43 -15.13
N ALA A 90 34.72 -3.05 -16.23
CA ALA A 90 36.15 -3.12 -16.46
C ALA A 90 36.97 -2.52 -15.32
N SER A 91 37.91 -3.33 -14.85
CA SER A 91 39.02 -2.98 -13.97
C SER A 91 39.98 -1.97 -14.61
N ILE A 92 40.43 -1.00 -13.82
CA ILE A 92 41.73 -0.35 -13.97
C ILE A 92 42.49 -0.48 -12.65
N SER A 93 43.54 -1.32 -12.67
CA SER A 93 44.81 -1.31 -11.91
C SER A 93 44.76 -1.09 -10.37
N SER A 94 45.51 -1.78 -9.50
CA SER A 94 46.90 -2.21 -9.60
C SER A 94 47.29 -2.98 -8.31
N PHE A 95 48.27 -3.88 -8.42
CA PHE A 95 49.07 -4.57 -7.39
C PHE A 95 48.42 -4.93 -6.02
N SER A 96 48.35 -6.23 -5.73
CA SER A 96 48.75 -6.76 -4.41
C SER A 96 49.16 -8.22 -4.53
N LEU A 97 50.41 -8.44 -4.11
CA LEU A 97 51.13 -9.68 -4.10
C LEU A 97 50.72 -10.47 -2.85
N GLY A 98 50.16 -11.67 -3.06
CA GLY A 98 50.36 -12.82 -2.18
C GLY A 98 49.44 -12.99 -0.97
N GLY A 99 48.76 -14.14 -0.95
CA GLY A 99 48.23 -14.77 0.27
C GLY A 99 46.79 -15.26 0.08
N GLY A 100 46.45 -16.53 0.23
CA GLY A 100 47.22 -17.69 0.66
C GLY A 100 46.33 -18.93 0.63
N ALA A 101 46.93 -20.08 0.36
CA ALA A 101 46.29 -21.36 0.63
C ALA A 101 46.25 -21.59 2.15
N SER A 102 45.10 -22.07 2.63
CA SER A 102 44.93 -22.56 3.99
C SER A 102 45.85 -23.75 4.27
N GLY A 103 46.45 -23.78 5.46
CA GLY A 103 47.17 -24.93 5.96
C GLY A 103 48.05 -24.62 7.17
N SER A 104 47.48 -24.77 8.36
CA SER A 104 48.10 -25.30 9.58
C SER A 104 49.56 -24.93 9.90
N ALA A 105 49.77 -24.21 11.02
CA ALA A 105 50.46 -24.73 12.22
C ALA A 105 51.00 -23.60 13.12
N SER A 106 50.83 -23.82 14.44
CA SER A 106 51.73 -23.46 15.55
C SER A 106 52.12 -21.99 15.82
N LEU A 107 51.58 -21.46 16.94
CA LEU A 107 52.26 -20.84 18.13
C LEU A 107 53.36 -19.75 17.93
N PRO A 108 53.71 -18.91 18.94
CA PRO A 108 53.01 -18.54 20.19
C PRO A 108 53.06 -17.02 20.56
N ARG A 109 52.31 -16.69 21.62
CA ARG A 109 52.64 -15.74 22.72
C ARG A 109 53.16 -14.33 22.40
N SER A 110 52.32 -13.37 22.81
CA SER A 110 52.62 -12.41 23.89
C SER A 110 54.01 -11.77 23.87
N ARG A 111 54.08 -10.51 23.44
CA ARG A 111 54.79 -9.46 24.17
C ARG A 111 54.30 -8.08 23.71
N HIS A 112 54.07 -7.22 24.70
CA HIS A 112 53.82 -5.79 24.54
C HIS A 112 54.85 -5.19 23.57
N GLY A 113 54.37 -4.63 22.45
CA GLY A 113 55.18 -3.86 21.51
C GLY A 113 54.89 -2.38 21.70
N LEU A 114 55.93 -1.61 22.01
CA LEU A 114 55.94 -0.15 22.02
C LEU A 114 55.84 0.38 20.57
N SER A 115 55.38 1.62 20.43
CA SER A 115 55.12 2.31 19.15
C SER A 115 56.34 2.35 18.21
N PRO A 116 56.18 2.21 16.87
CA PRO A 116 57.27 2.14 15.88
C PRO A 116 58.25 3.32 15.91
N GLU A 117 57.81 4.49 16.36
CA GLU A 117 58.61 5.71 16.43
C GLU A 117 59.79 5.60 17.43
N GLN A 118 59.72 4.68 18.38
CA GLN A 118 60.75 4.53 19.41
C GLN A 118 61.92 3.64 18.96
N GLU A 119 61.76 2.83 17.91
CA GLU A 119 62.81 1.96 17.37
C GLU A 119 63.79 2.74 16.48
N GLU A 120 63.30 3.77 15.77
CA GLU A 120 64.12 4.64 14.92
C GLU A 120 65.02 5.58 15.75
N THR A 121 64.55 6.03 16.92
CA THR A 121 65.39 6.83 17.85
C THR A 121 66.57 6.03 18.42
N ALA A 122 66.43 4.72 18.59
CA ALA A 122 67.52 3.85 19.08
C ALA A 122 68.59 3.60 18.01
N SER A 123 68.22 3.58 16.71
CA SER A 123 69.16 3.38 15.61
C SER A 123 70.07 4.60 15.36
N LEU A 124 69.64 5.81 15.70
CA LEU A 124 70.44 7.03 15.52
C LEU A 124 71.58 7.19 16.55
N VAL A 125 71.56 6.43 17.64
CA VAL A 125 72.66 6.43 18.64
C VAL A 125 73.85 5.57 18.16
N SER A 126 73.67 4.72 17.15
CA SER A 126 74.67 3.72 16.73
C SER A 126 75.62 4.16 15.61
N THR A 127 75.50 5.37 15.06
CA THR A 127 76.38 5.85 13.97
C THR A 127 77.26 7.00 14.46
N GLY A 128 78.30 6.64 15.21
CA GLY A 128 79.31 7.57 15.67
C GLY A 128 80.18 8.10 14.53
N THR A 129 80.15 9.42 14.33
CA THR A 129 81.32 10.19 13.87
C THR A 129 81.56 11.32 14.87
N LEU A 130 82.76 11.31 15.48
CA LEU A 130 83.23 12.32 16.41
C LEU A 130 83.30 13.69 15.73
N VAL A 131 82.29 14.52 15.96
CA VAL A 131 82.32 15.97 15.70
C VAL A 131 82.36 16.66 17.07
N PRO A 132 83.22 17.68 17.28
CA PRO A 132 83.34 18.37 18.56
C PRO A 132 81.98 18.84 19.12
N GLU A 133 81.78 18.65 20.43
CA GLU A 133 80.60 19.05 21.19
C GLU A 133 80.27 20.52 20.94
N GLY A 134 79.17 20.79 20.23
CA GLY A 134 78.66 22.14 20.13
C GLY A 134 77.60 22.36 19.05
N ILE A 135 77.55 21.55 18.00
CA ILE A 135 76.56 21.75 16.92
C ILE A 135 76.07 20.40 16.41
N TYR A 136 75.01 19.88 17.01
CA TYR A 136 74.21 18.82 16.38
C TYR A 136 73.54 19.42 15.13
N LEU A 137 73.91 18.93 13.95
CA LEU A 137 73.34 19.35 12.69
C LEU A 137 72.33 18.28 12.24
N PRO A 138 71.02 18.56 12.25
CA PRO A 138 70.03 17.56 11.86
C PRO A 138 70.18 17.19 10.38
N PRO A 139 69.86 15.93 9.98
CA PRO A 139 69.90 15.51 8.59
C PRO A 139 69.04 16.41 7.68
N PRO A 140 69.36 16.54 6.37
CA PRO A 140 68.57 17.37 5.46
C PRO A 140 67.09 16.99 5.48
N GLY A 141 66.20 17.97 5.69
CA GLY A 141 64.76 17.77 5.83
C GLY A 141 64.26 17.59 7.26
N TYR A 142 65.16 17.50 8.25
CA TYR A 142 64.81 17.40 9.67
C TYR A 142 65.08 18.73 10.37
N GLN A 143 64.10 19.20 11.13
CA GLN A 143 64.21 20.40 11.94
C GLN A 143 64.29 20.00 13.41
N LEU A 144 65.25 20.57 14.13
CA LEU A 144 65.31 20.45 15.58
C LEU A 144 64.11 21.17 16.18
N VAL A 145 63.22 20.41 16.79
CA VAL A 145 62.05 20.93 17.49
C VAL A 145 62.41 21.04 18.97
N PRO A 146 62.31 22.23 19.59
CA PRO A 146 62.44 22.40 21.03
C PRO A 146 61.46 21.50 21.82
N ASP A 147 61.87 21.01 23.00
CA ASP A 147 61.08 20.06 23.80
C ASP A 147 59.66 20.55 24.10
N ASN A 148 59.47 21.85 24.34
CA ASN A 148 58.15 22.44 24.56
C ASN A 148 57.25 22.37 23.32
N GLN A 149 57.80 22.52 22.12
CA GLN A 149 57.06 22.37 20.86
C GLN A 149 56.75 20.89 20.57
N TRP A 150 57.65 19.97 20.94
CA TRP A 150 57.40 18.54 20.82
C TRP A 150 56.31 18.05 21.78
N GLU A 151 56.33 18.49 23.04
CA GLU A 151 55.27 18.21 24.01
C GLU A 151 53.92 18.75 23.55
N GLN A 152 53.90 19.97 22.99
CA GLN A 152 52.71 20.58 22.43
C GLN A 152 52.15 19.76 21.25
N LEU A 153 53.00 19.39 20.28
CA LEU A 153 52.60 18.54 19.14
C LEU A 153 52.11 17.15 19.59
N GLN A 154 52.69 16.58 20.65
CA GLN A 154 52.19 15.32 21.22
C GLN A 154 50.80 15.45 21.84
N VAL A 155 50.54 16.55 22.55
CA VAL A 155 49.22 16.81 23.13
C VAL A 155 48.21 17.05 22.01
N GLU A 156 48.57 17.84 21.00
CA GLU A 156 47.74 18.08 19.81
C GLU A 156 47.48 16.76 19.05
N GLY A 157 48.49 15.92 18.84
CA GLY A 157 48.33 14.61 18.20
C GLY A 157 47.42 13.67 19.00
N ARG A 158 47.57 13.62 20.32
CA ARG A 158 46.65 12.85 21.20
C ARG A 158 45.23 13.41 21.18
N GLN A 159 45.06 14.71 21.08
CA GLN A 159 43.74 15.34 20.99
C GLN A 159 43.08 15.00 19.66
N LEU A 160 43.79 15.20 18.54
CA LEU A 160 43.30 14.84 17.20
C LEU A 160 42.96 13.35 17.10
N GLN A 161 43.71 12.48 17.76
CA GLN A 161 43.40 11.06 17.80
C GLN A 161 42.09 10.76 18.53
N LYS A 162 41.84 11.41 19.68
CA LYS A 162 40.56 11.30 20.39
C LYS A 162 39.40 11.86 19.57
N ASP A 163 39.61 12.98 18.90
CA ASP A 163 38.60 13.62 18.06
C ASP A 163 38.27 12.70 16.87
N LEU A 164 39.28 12.11 16.22
CA LEU A 164 39.09 11.13 15.14
C LEU A 164 38.35 9.88 15.63
N GLU A 165 38.65 9.39 16.83
CA GLU A 165 37.89 8.30 17.44
C GLU A 165 36.44 8.71 17.73
N SER A 166 36.17 9.93 18.22
CA SER A 166 34.79 10.43 18.45
C SER A 166 34.00 10.48 17.16
N ILE A 167 34.54 11.15 16.15
CA ILE A 167 33.92 11.28 14.81
C ILE A 167 33.71 9.88 14.20
N SER A 168 34.64 8.94 14.40
CA SER A 168 34.49 7.58 13.89
C SER A 168 33.29 6.85 14.52
N ARG A 169 33.03 7.06 15.82
CA ARG A 169 31.88 6.50 16.54
C ARG A 169 30.58 7.14 16.09
N GLU A 170 30.52 8.47 16.01
CA GLU A 170 29.35 9.21 15.52
C GLU A 170 28.97 8.77 14.09
N ARG A 171 29.97 8.60 13.23
CA ARG A 171 29.76 8.08 11.87
C ARG A 171 29.21 6.64 11.86
N ASP A 172 29.66 5.78 12.78
CA ASP A 172 29.11 4.42 12.90
C ASP A 172 27.66 4.46 13.42
N GLU A 173 27.35 5.30 14.41
CA GLU A 173 26.01 5.48 14.95
C GLU A 173 25.02 6.01 13.90
N LEU A 174 25.42 7.01 13.12
CA LEU A 174 24.63 7.54 12.00
C LEU A 174 24.44 6.49 10.90
N GLN A 175 25.48 5.72 10.59
CA GLN A 175 25.39 4.64 9.59
C GLN A 175 24.42 3.53 10.05
N GLU A 176 24.44 3.15 11.32
CA GLU A 176 23.47 2.22 11.89
C GLU A 176 22.06 2.81 11.94
N GLY A 177 21.91 4.08 12.29
CA GLY A 177 20.63 4.80 12.27
C GLY A 177 20.01 4.81 10.88
N LEU A 178 20.82 5.14 9.86
CA LEU A 178 20.40 5.10 8.46
C LEU A 178 20.00 3.68 8.04
N ARG A 179 20.80 2.67 8.41
CA ARG A 179 20.50 1.27 8.12
C ARG A 179 19.16 0.84 8.74
N ARG A 180 18.93 1.12 10.03
CA ARG A 180 17.67 0.81 10.72
C ARG A 180 16.48 1.51 10.06
N SER A 181 16.61 2.80 9.76
CA SER A 181 15.53 3.56 9.12
C SER A 181 15.19 3.05 7.72
N ASN A 182 16.19 2.63 6.94
CA ASN A 182 15.98 2.03 5.63
C ASN A 182 15.29 0.65 5.74
N GLU A 183 15.68 -0.17 6.71
CA GLU A 183 15.01 -1.45 6.97
C GLU A 183 13.55 -1.26 7.38
N ASP A 184 13.25 -0.28 8.22
CA ASP A 184 11.88 -0.01 8.65
C ASP A 184 11.04 0.57 7.51
N CYS A 185 11.62 1.43 6.68
CA CYS A 185 11.01 1.89 5.43
C CYS A 185 10.72 0.70 4.49
N ALA A 186 11.66 -0.23 4.31
CA ALA A 186 11.47 -1.42 3.49
C ALA A 186 10.35 -2.32 4.02
N LYS A 187 10.27 -2.55 5.35
CA LYS A 187 9.17 -3.29 5.97
C LYS A 187 7.82 -2.61 5.75
N GLN A 188 7.74 -1.29 5.92
CA GLN A 188 6.51 -0.52 5.67
C GLN A 188 6.08 -0.61 4.21
N MET A 189 7.02 -0.45 3.26
CA MET A 189 6.74 -0.64 1.84
C MET A 189 6.26 -2.06 1.54
N GLN A 190 6.84 -3.09 2.16
CA GLN A 190 6.41 -4.48 1.97
C GLN A 190 4.98 -4.71 2.45
N VAL A 191 4.60 -4.16 3.60
CA VAL A 191 3.21 -4.24 4.11
C VAL A 191 2.24 -3.53 3.16
N LEU A 192 2.58 -2.32 2.71
CA LEU A 192 1.75 -1.57 1.78
C LEU A 192 1.59 -2.30 0.44
N LEU A 193 2.66 -2.89 -0.10
CA LEU A 193 2.61 -3.70 -1.31
C LEU A 193 1.72 -4.92 -1.15
N ALA A 194 1.82 -5.64 -0.02
CA ALA A 194 0.96 -6.77 0.28
C ALA A 194 -0.52 -6.35 0.39
N GLN A 195 -0.80 -5.20 1.01
CA GLN A 195 -2.14 -4.64 1.11
C GLN A 195 -2.71 -4.27 -0.27
N VAL A 196 -1.92 -3.64 -1.13
CA VAL A 196 -2.32 -3.31 -2.51
C VAL A 196 -2.62 -4.59 -3.28
N GLN A 197 -1.73 -5.58 -3.25
CA GLN A 197 -1.93 -6.87 -3.92
C GLN A 197 -3.22 -7.59 -3.45
N ASN A 198 -3.49 -7.57 -2.14
CA ASN A 198 -4.73 -8.14 -1.59
C ASN A 198 -5.97 -7.38 -2.12
N SER A 199 -5.94 -6.04 -2.06
CA SER A 199 -7.04 -5.22 -2.57
C SER A 199 -7.30 -5.41 -4.07
N GLU A 200 -6.24 -5.54 -4.88
CA GLU A 200 -6.38 -5.83 -6.31
C GLU A 200 -6.98 -7.22 -6.54
N GLN A 201 -6.55 -8.22 -5.78
CA GLN A 201 -7.10 -9.57 -5.90
C GLN A 201 -8.59 -9.61 -5.53
N LEU A 202 -8.98 -8.88 -4.49
CA LEU A 202 -10.38 -8.70 -4.11
C LEU A 202 -11.19 -8.01 -5.23
N LEU A 203 -10.64 -6.95 -5.82
CA LEU A 203 -11.30 -6.26 -6.93
C LEU A 203 -11.47 -7.18 -8.15
N ARG A 204 -10.48 -7.99 -8.49
CA ARG A 204 -10.58 -9.00 -9.57
C ARG A 204 -11.66 -10.04 -9.27
N THR A 205 -11.75 -10.52 -8.03
CA THR A 205 -12.80 -11.48 -7.64
C THR A 205 -14.18 -10.83 -7.68
N LEU A 206 -14.35 -9.63 -7.14
CA LEU A 206 -15.61 -8.89 -7.20
C LEU A 206 -16.04 -8.64 -8.64
N GLN A 207 -15.13 -8.20 -9.51
CA GLN A 207 -15.40 -8.04 -10.94
C GLN A 207 -15.91 -9.35 -11.56
N GLY A 208 -15.26 -10.48 -11.27
CA GLY A 208 -15.70 -11.79 -11.71
C GLY A 208 -17.12 -12.15 -11.23
N THR A 209 -17.42 -11.91 -9.95
CA THR A 209 -18.76 -12.18 -9.40
C THR A 209 -19.85 -11.30 -10.02
N VAL A 210 -19.55 -10.03 -10.31
CA VAL A 210 -20.49 -9.12 -10.97
C VAL A 210 -20.74 -9.54 -12.40
N SER A 211 -19.70 -9.91 -13.17
CA SER A 211 -19.87 -10.42 -14.53
C SER A 211 -20.73 -11.69 -14.55
N GLN A 212 -20.46 -12.64 -13.64
CA GLN A 212 -21.28 -13.86 -13.54
C GLN A 212 -22.73 -13.57 -13.14
N ALA A 213 -22.96 -12.66 -12.18
CA ALA A 213 -24.30 -12.26 -11.79
C ALA A 213 -25.04 -11.57 -12.95
N GLN A 214 -24.34 -10.71 -13.70
CA GLN A 214 -24.87 -10.06 -14.90
C GLN A 214 -25.27 -11.08 -15.97
N GLU A 215 -24.42 -12.06 -16.26
CA GLU A 215 -24.73 -13.15 -17.21
C GLU A 215 -25.97 -13.95 -16.79
N ARG A 216 -26.08 -14.29 -15.49
CA ARG A 216 -27.27 -14.99 -14.95
C ARG A 216 -28.54 -14.18 -15.12
N VAL A 217 -28.51 -12.88 -14.83
CA VAL A 217 -29.67 -11.99 -15.01
C VAL A 217 -30.03 -11.87 -16.49
N GLN A 218 -29.04 -11.79 -17.39
CA GLN A 218 -29.27 -11.76 -18.84
C GLN A 218 -29.94 -13.06 -19.33
N LEU A 219 -29.50 -14.22 -18.84
CA LEU A 219 -30.13 -15.51 -19.15
C LEU A 219 -31.59 -15.57 -18.65
N GLN A 220 -31.84 -15.18 -17.40
CA GLN A 220 -33.20 -15.13 -16.84
C GLN A 220 -34.12 -14.17 -17.61
N MET A 221 -33.60 -13.02 -18.02
CA MET A 221 -34.34 -12.07 -18.87
C MET A 221 -34.66 -12.66 -20.24
N ALA A 222 -33.74 -13.41 -20.84
CA ALA A 222 -33.97 -14.08 -22.11
C ALA A 222 -35.03 -15.18 -21.99
N GLU A 223 -34.97 -16.01 -20.94
CA GLU A 223 -35.97 -17.05 -20.64
C GLU A 223 -37.36 -16.46 -20.38
N LEU A 224 -37.45 -15.36 -19.63
CA LEU A 224 -38.71 -14.67 -19.39
C LEU A 224 -39.28 -14.10 -20.70
N ALA A 225 -38.42 -13.53 -21.55
CA ALA A 225 -38.84 -13.00 -22.85
C ALA A 225 -39.33 -14.09 -23.81
N THR A 226 -38.70 -15.27 -23.83
CA THR A 226 -39.16 -16.40 -24.65
C THR A 226 -40.47 -16.97 -24.10
N SER A 227 -40.59 -17.15 -22.79
CA SER A 227 -41.83 -17.57 -22.13
C SER A 227 -42.99 -16.61 -22.42
N HIS A 228 -42.77 -15.31 -22.29
CA HIS A 228 -43.77 -14.28 -22.62
C HIS A 228 -44.20 -14.34 -24.09
N LYS A 229 -43.26 -14.55 -25.03
CA LYS A 229 -43.60 -14.72 -26.46
C LYS A 229 -44.47 -15.97 -26.69
N CYS A 230 -44.10 -17.11 -26.10
CA CYS A 230 -44.88 -18.35 -26.19
C CYS A 230 -46.30 -18.18 -25.62
N LEU A 231 -46.42 -17.60 -24.42
CA LEU A 231 -47.72 -17.31 -23.81
C LEU A 231 -48.55 -16.34 -24.66
N SER A 232 -47.94 -15.29 -25.22
CA SER A 232 -48.65 -14.37 -26.12
C SER A 232 -49.17 -15.06 -27.38
N HIS A 233 -48.38 -15.96 -27.98
CA HIS A 233 -48.84 -16.76 -29.11
C HIS A 233 -50.00 -17.67 -28.73
N GLU A 234 -49.93 -18.33 -27.58
CA GLU A 234 -50.99 -19.22 -27.10
C GLU A 234 -52.28 -18.45 -26.78
N VAL A 235 -52.17 -17.27 -26.15
CA VAL A 235 -53.31 -16.38 -25.91
C VAL A 235 -53.94 -15.93 -27.23
N LYS A 236 -53.13 -15.57 -28.24
CA LYS A 236 -53.64 -15.21 -29.57
C LYS A 236 -54.37 -16.39 -30.22
N ARG A 237 -53.77 -17.58 -30.22
CA ARG A 237 -54.35 -18.82 -30.76
C ARG A 237 -55.70 -19.14 -30.08
N LEU A 238 -55.75 -19.13 -28.76
CA LEU A 238 -56.98 -19.35 -27.98
C LEU A 238 -58.02 -18.27 -28.24
N THR A 239 -57.61 -17.02 -28.46
CA THR A 239 -58.53 -15.91 -28.78
C THR A 239 -59.17 -16.11 -30.15
N GLU A 240 -58.38 -16.49 -31.15
CA GLU A 240 -58.84 -16.83 -32.49
C GLU A 240 -59.78 -18.04 -32.48
N GLU A 241 -59.43 -19.09 -31.74
CA GLU A 241 -60.26 -20.28 -31.55
C GLU A 241 -61.60 -19.94 -30.86
N ASN A 242 -61.58 -19.14 -29.79
CA ASN A 242 -62.81 -18.66 -29.13
C ASN A 242 -63.67 -17.78 -30.06
N GLN A 243 -63.07 -16.94 -30.88
CA GLN A 243 -63.80 -16.16 -31.89
C GLN A 243 -64.42 -17.08 -32.95
N GLY A 244 -63.69 -18.09 -33.40
CA GLY A 244 -64.18 -19.14 -34.30
C GLY A 244 -65.37 -19.88 -33.70
N LEU A 245 -65.26 -20.37 -32.48
CA LEU A 245 -66.35 -21.06 -31.76
C LEU A 245 -67.57 -20.15 -31.54
N ARG A 246 -67.38 -18.85 -31.32
CA ARG A 246 -68.47 -17.87 -31.23
C ARG A 246 -69.13 -17.56 -32.58
N ALA A 247 -68.41 -17.69 -33.69
CA ALA A 247 -68.93 -17.53 -35.04
C ALA A 247 -69.62 -18.81 -35.55
N GLU A 248 -69.10 -19.97 -35.14
CA GLU A 248 -69.68 -21.30 -35.35
C GLU A 248 -70.90 -21.56 -34.46
N GLN A 249 -71.02 -20.87 -33.32
CA GLN A 249 -72.32 -20.71 -32.67
C GLN A 249 -73.19 -19.81 -33.57
N PRO A 250 -74.20 -20.35 -34.29
CA PRO A 250 -75.25 -19.47 -34.81
C PRO A 250 -75.86 -18.72 -33.61
N PRO A 251 -76.46 -17.53 -33.78
CA PRO A 251 -77.24 -16.93 -32.72
C PRO A 251 -78.37 -17.92 -32.35
N SER A 252 -78.15 -18.74 -31.32
CA SER A 252 -79.09 -19.76 -30.90
C SER A 252 -80.26 -19.03 -30.25
N SER A 253 -81.30 -18.85 -31.06
CA SER A 253 -82.68 -19.06 -30.65
C SER A 253 -82.79 -20.09 -29.52
N ALA A 254 -83.50 -19.70 -28.47
CA ALA A 254 -84.31 -20.50 -27.54
C ALA A 254 -83.77 -21.86 -26.99
N PRO A 255 -83.98 -22.13 -25.69
CA PRO A 255 -83.57 -23.38 -25.07
C PRO A 255 -84.49 -24.51 -25.55
N ARG A 256 -83.94 -25.40 -26.36
CA ARG A 256 -84.48 -26.73 -26.64
C ARG A 256 -83.27 -27.64 -26.53
N GLY A 257 -83.07 -28.28 -25.39
CA GLY A 257 -83.69 -29.57 -25.14
C GLY A 257 -82.53 -30.57 -25.11
N LEU A 258 -82.45 -31.29 -24.00
CA LEU A 258 -81.56 -32.42 -23.74
C LEU A 258 -81.16 -33.17 -25.02
N GLU A 259 -79.86 -33.30 -25.29
CA GLU A 259 -79.18 -34.45 -25.91
C GLU A 259 -77.74 -34.06 -26.26
N GLN A 260 -76.83 -35.02 -26.17
CA GLN A 260 -75.39 -34.97 -26.52
C GLN A 260 -74.42 -34.62 -25.40
N ASP A 261 -74.35 -35.55 -24.44
CA ASP A 261 -73.09 -35.97 -23.84
C ASP A 261 -72.32 -36.80 -24.90
N GLU A 262 -71.49 -36.14 -25.71
CA GLU A 262 -70.49 -36.82 -26.57
C GLU A 262 -69.13 -36.84 -25.85
N GLY A 263 -69.12 -37.36 -24.63
CA GLY A 263 -67.92 -37.92 -24.03
C GLY A 263 -67.64 -39.27 -24.67
N GLN A 264 -66.65 -39.34 -25.55
CA GLN A 264 -66.08 -40.54 -26.17
C GLN A 264 -66.40 -41.82 -25.40
N GLU A 265 -67.45 -42.54 -25.82
CA GLU A 265 -67.54 -43.97 -25.54
C GLU A 265 -66.33 -44.61 -26.22
N GLU A 266 -65.31 -44.93 -25.43
CA GLU A 266 -64.34 -45.97 -25.79
C GLU A 266 -65.14 -47.25 -26.02
N SER A 267 -65.59 -47.41 -27.27
CA SER A 267 -66.31 -48.57 -27.73
C SER A 267 -65.60 -49.84 -27.25
N LEU A 268 -66.31 -50.63 -26.45
CA LEU A 268 -65.85 -51.93 -25.97
C LEU A 268 -65.37 -52.73 -27.18
N PRO A 269 -64.15 -53.29 -27.16
CA PRO A 269 -63.56 -53.94 -28.33
C PRO A 269 -64.47 -55.06 -28.81
N GLY A 270 -65.03 -54.89 -30.01
CA GLY A 270 -66.03 -55.79 -30.59
C GLY A 270 -65.42 -57.09 -31.10
N SER A 271 -64.09 -57.14 -31.25
CA SER A 271 -63.35 -58.31 -31.67
C SER A 271 -62.21 -58.68 -30.68
N LEU A 272 -61.94 -59.99 -30.55
CA LEU A 272 -60.81 -60.49 -29.74
C LEU A 272 -59.45 -59.93 -30.20
N LEU A 273 -59.34 -59.53 -31.46
CA LEU A 273 -58.13 -58.93 -32.02
C LEU A 273 -57.93 -57.51 -31.50
N GLU A 274 -58.99 -56.70 -31.47
CA GLU A 274 -58.97 -55.33 -30.92
C GLU A 274 -58.63 -55.35 -29.42
N LEU A 275 -59.24 -56.26 -28.64
CA LEU A 275 -58.91 -56.40 -27.23
C LEU A 275 -57.44 -56.76 -27.01
N ARG A 276 -56.90 -57.67 -27.83
CA ARG A 276 -55.48 -58.09 -27.73
C ARG A 276 -54.52 -56.96 -28.11
N GLN A 277 -54.91 -56.10 -29.05
CA GLN A 277 -54.15 -54.90 -29.41
C GLN A 277 -54.21 -53.85 -28.30
N LEU A 278 -55.38 -53.60 -27.71
CA LEU A 278 -55.55 -52.67 -26.59
C LEU A 278 -54.76 -53.10 -25.35
N VAL A 279 -54.78 -54.39 -24.99
CA VAL A 279 -53.97 -54.92 -23.88
C VAL A 279 -52.47 -54.77 -24.14
N ARG A 280 -52.01 -54.97 -25.39
CA ARG A 280 -50.60 -54.73 -25.73
C ARG A 280 -50.24 -53.25 -25.62
N ARG A 281 -51.13 -52.35 -26.06
CA ARG A 281 -50.92 -50.90 -26.02
C ARG A 281 -50.84 -50.40 -24.57
N THR A 282 -51.83 -50.75 -23.75
CA THR A 282 -51.87 -50.40 -22.33
C THR A 282 -50.67 -50.97 -21.55
N GLN A 283 -50.21 -52.19 -21.87
CA GLN A 283 -48.98 -52.74 -21.30
C GLN A 283 -47.73 -51.97 -21.74
N GLN A 284 -47.67 -51.50 -22.98
CA GLN A 284 -46.56 -50.67 -23.47
C GLN A 284 -46.57 -49.29 -22.82
N GLU A 285 -47.74 -48.67 -22.69
CA GLU A 285 -47.94 -47.38 -22.02
C GLU A 285 -47.61 -47.48 -20.54
N ALA A 286 -48.06 -48.52 -19.83
CA ALA A 286 -47.71 -48.75 -18.43
C ALA A 286 -46.19 -48.91 -18.23
N ARG A 287 -45.50 -49.61 -19.14
CA ARG A 287 -44.03 -49.73 -19.12
C ARG A 287 -43.33 -48.41 -19.39
N ALA A 288 -43.82 -47.62 -20.34
CA ALA A 288 -43.27 -46.30 -20.64
C ALA A 288 -43.46 -45.33 -19.46
N HIS A 289 -44.63 -45.33 -18.83
CA HIS A 289 -44.89 -44.56 -17.61
C HIS A 289 -43.99 -45.01 -16.46
N GLN A 290 -43.80 -46.31 -16.27
CA GLN A 290 -42.89 -46.82 -15.24
C GLN A 290 -41.44 -46.36 -15.49
N GLN A 291 -40.94 -46.46 -16.72
CA GLN A 291 -39.60 -45.97 -17.07
C GLN A 291 -39.45 -44.46 -16.86
N ALA A 292 -40.46 -43.68 -17.24
CA ALA A 292 -40.46 -42.23 -17.01
C ALA A 292 -40.38 -41.89 -15.50
N GLN A 293 -41.16 -42.61 -14.67
CA GLN A 293 -41.11 -42.45 -13.22
C GLN A 293 -39.75 -42.87 -12.62
N GLU A 294 -39.14 -43.93 -13.12
CA GLU A 294 -37.80 -44.36 -12.70
C GLU A 294 -36.74 -43.31 -13.06
N HIS A 295 -36.80 -42.74 -14.26
CA HIS A 295 -35.91 -41.64 -14.67
C HIS A 295 -36.14 -40.38 -13.84
N GLU A 296 -37.40 -40.03 -13.55
CA GLU A 296 -37.73 -38.88 -12.70
C GLU A 296 -37.22 -39.09 -11.26
N ALA A 297 -37.41 -40.28 -10.70
CA ALA A 297 -36.89 -40.63 -9.38
C ALA A 297 -35.35 -40.58 -9.34
N GLU A 298 -34.67 -41.02 -10.41
CA GLU A 298 -33.21 -40.96 -10.49
C GLU A 298 -32.71 -39.52 -10.63
N ARG A 299 -33.40 -38.68 -11.41
CA ARG A 299 -33.11 -37.24 -11.50
C ARG A 299 -33.21 -36.57 -10.13
N LEU A 300 -34.28 -36.86 -9.38
CA LEU A 300 -34.45 -36.31 -8.03
C LEU A 300 -33.40 -36.85 -7.06
N ARG A 301 -32.95 -38.11 -7.18
CA ARG A 301 -31.85 -38.63 -6.36
C ARG A 301 -30.54 -37.89 -6.63
N ILE A 302 -30.21 -37.65 -7.90
CA ILE A 302 -29.02 -36.87 -8.28
C ILE A 302 -29.14 -35.46 -7.71
N GLU A 303 -30.29 -34.81 -7.89
CA GLU A 303 -30.53 -33.46 -7.35
C GLU A 303 -30.34 -33.43 -5.82
N ILE A 304 -30.92 -34.39 -5.09
CA ILE A 304 -30.75 -34.50 -3.63
C ILE A 304 -29.27 -34.63 -3.24
N VAL A 305 -28.48 -35.44 -3.97
CA VAL A 305 -27.05 -35.59 -3.70
C VAL A 305 -26.31 -34.29 -3.98
N THR A 306 -26.55 -33.65 -5.13
CA THR A 306 -25.91 -32.38 -5.47
C THR A 306 -26.23 -31.26 -4.46
N LEU A 307 -27.48 -31.21 -3.97
CA LEU A 307 -27.88 -30.25 -2.95
C LEU A 307 -27.25 -30.54 -1.59
N ARG A 308 -27.03 -31.82 -1.25
CA ARG A 308 -26.32 -32.21 -0.03
C ARG A 308 -24.83 -31.85 -0.10
N GLU A 309 -24.17 -32.14 -1.22
CA GLU A 309 -22.78 -31.77 -1.45
C GLU A 309 -22.60 -30.25 -1.36
N ALA A 310 -23.48 -29.48 -2.02
CA ALA A 310 -23.46 -28.03 -1.93
C ALA A 310 -23.69 -27.52 -0.49
N LEU A 311 -24.57 -28.17 0.28
CA LEU A 311 -24.79 -27.83 1.69
C LEU A 311 -23.55 -28.15 2.55
N GLU A 312 -22.93 -29.31 2.34
CA GLU A 312 -21.71 -29.72 3.05
C GLU A 312 -20.55 -28.76 2.76
N GLU A 313 -20.34 -28.39 1.50
CA GLU A 313 -19.35 -27.38 1.10
C GLU A 313 -19.61 -26.03 1.76
N GLU A 314 -20.87 -25.58 1.79
CA GLU A 314 -21.23 -24.35 2.46
C GLU A 314 -20.94 -24.42 3.96
N THR A 315 -21.32 -25.52 4.63
CA THR A 315 -21.04 -25.70 6.06
C THR A 315 -19.55 -25.73 6.37
N ALA A 316 -18.73 -26.33 5.50
CA ALA A 316 -17.29 -26.33 5.62
C ALA A 316 -16.70 -24.93 5.43
N ALA A 317 -17.21 -24.16 4.46
CA ALA A 317 -16.83 -22.77 4.23
C ALA A 317 -17.19 -21.89 5.44
N ARG A 318 -18.40 -22.05 6.01
CA ARG A 318 -18.81 -21.37 7.25
C ARG A 318 -17.88 -21.70 8.42
N ALA A 319 -17.62 -22.98 8.67
CA ALA A 319 -16.73 -23.39 9.75
C ALA A 319 -15.30 -22.83 9.59
N SER A 320 -14.80 -22.74 8.35
CA SER A 320 -13.50 -22.12 8.04
C SER A 320 -13.50 -20.62 8.36
N LEU A 321 -14.52 -19.88 7.93
CA LEU A 321 -14.66 -18.45 8.23
C LEU A 321 -14.83 -18.18 9.73
N GLU A 322 -15.61 -19.00 10.44
CA GLU A 322 -15.74 -18.92 11.89
C GLU A 322 -14.40 -19.18 12.59
N GLY A 323 -13.61 -20.14 12.10
CA GLY A 323 -12.25 -20.39 12.57
C GLY A 323 -11.34 -19.18 12.38
N GLN A 324 -11.36 -18.55 11.20
CA GLN A 324 -10.59 -17.33 10.93
C GLN A 324 -11.00 -16.17 11.82
N LEU A 325 -12.32 -15.93 11.98
CA LEU A 325 -12.85 -14.90 12.87
C LEU A 325 -12.45 -15.14 14.33
N ARG A 326 -12.39 -16.39 14.77
CA ARG A 326 -11.92 -16.74 16.10
C ARG A 326 -10.44 -16.40 16.29
N VAL A 327 -9.59 -16.76 15.33
CA VAL A 327 -8.15 -16.41 15.38
C VAL A 327 -7.98 -14.89 15.41
N GLN A 328 -8.70 -14.16 14.55
CA GLN A 328 -8.68 -12.69 14.56
C GLN A 328 -9.10 -12.10 15.90
N ARG A 329 -10.12 -12.67 16.56
CA ARG A 329 -10.52 -12.25 17.92
C ARG A 329 -9.40 -12.50 18.94
N GLU A 330 -8.81 -13.69 18.93
CA GLU A 330 -7.70 -14.04 19.82
C GLU A 330 -6.49 -13.09 19.60
N GLU A 331 -6.16 -12.77 18.35
CA GLU A 331 -5.12 -11.77 18.00
C GLU A 331 -5.47 -10.38 18.55
N THR A 332 -6.71 -9.93 18.38
CA THR A 332 -7.15 -8.63 18.92
C THR A 332 -7.10 -8.59 20.44
N GLU A 333 -7.50 -9.66 21.14
CA GLU A 333 -7.42 -9.75 22.60
C GLU A 333 -5.97 -9.69 23.09
N VAL A 334 -5.04 -10.36 22.40
CA VAL A 334 -3.60 -10.29 22.72
C VAL A 334 -3.05 -8.88 22.51
N LEU A 335 -3.43 -8.22 21.41
CA LEU A 335 -3.04 -6.85 21.14
C LEU A 335 -3.60 -5.89 22.21
N GLU A 336 -4.86 -6.05 22.60
CA GLU A 336 -5.49 -5.27 23.68
C GLU A 336 -4.77 -5.46 25.03
N ALA A 337 -4.41 -6.70 25.38
CA ALA A 337 -3.63 -6.99 26.58
C ALA A 337 -2.23 -6.34 26.54
N SER A 338 -1.58 -6.33 25.37
CA SER A 338 -0.29 -5.66 25.17
C SER A 338 -0.40 -4.15 25.33
N LEU A 339 -1.46 -3.53 24.79
CA LEU A 339 -1.74 -2.10 24.94
C LEU A 339 -2.03 -1.74 26.40
N CYS A 340 -2.80 -2.56 27.11
CA CYS A 340 -3.05 -2.37 28.54
C CYS A 340 -1.75 -2.45 29.35
N SER A 341 -0.88 -3.43 29.05
CA SER A 341 0.42 -3.56 29.70
C SER A 341 1.32 -2.35 29.42
N LEU A 342 1.38 -1.89 28.18
CA LEU A 342 2.16 -0.71 27.79
C LEU A 342 1.64 0.56 28.47
N ARG A 343 0.31 0.73 28.58
CA ARG A 343 -0.31 1.85 29.31
C ARG A 343 0.09 1.86 30.79
N MET A 344 0.04 0.70 31.45
CA MET A 344 0.46 0.59 32.85
C MET A 344 1.94 0.93 33.04
N GLU A 345 2.81 0.48 32.13
CA GLU A 345 4.25 0.82 32.18
C GLU A 345 4.49 2.31 31.93
N MET A 346 3.77 2.93 30.99
CA MET A 346 3.83 4.38 30.76
C MET A 346 3.39 5.16 32.01
N GLU A 347 2.30 4.75 32.67
CA GLU A 347 1.84 5.37 33.92
C GLU A 347 2.87 5.21 35.05
N ARG A 348 3.50 4.03 35.17
CA ARG A 348 4.59 3.81 36.14
C ARG A 348 5.76 4.76 35.89
N VAL A 349 6.28 4.80 34.67
CA VAL A 349 7.41 5.67 34.30
C VAL A 349 7.05 7.14 34.53
N GLN A 350 5.84 7.56 34.15
CA GLN A 350 5.38 8.93 34.39
C GLN A 350 5.29 9.25 35.89
N GLN A 351 4.81 8.31 36.71
CA GLN A 351 4.73 8.50 38.14
C GLN A 351 6.13 8.54 38.78
N GLU A 352 7.06 7.70 38.34
CA GLU A 352 8.46 7.74 38.76
C GLU A 352 9.12 9.07 38.38
N GLN A 353 8.91 9.57 37.16
CA GLN A 353 9.37 10.90 36.74
C GLN A 353 8.77 12.01 37.60
N SER A 354 7.48 11.93 37.94
CA SER A 354 6.83 12.94 38.79
C SER A 354 7.40 12.94 40.22
N LYS A 355 7.69 11.76 40.78
CA LYS A 355 8.32 11.61 42.09
C LYS A 355 9.77 12.09 42.08
N ALA A 356 10.53 11.76 41.02
CA ALA A 356 11.88 12.25 40.83
C ALA A 356 11.92 13.79 40.77
N ARG A 357 11.01 14.41 39.99
CA ARG A 357 10.86 15.86 39.93
C ARG A 357 10.47 16.48 41.27
N GLN A 358 9.54 15.89 42.02
CA GLN A 358 9.18 16.36 43.36
C GLN A 358 10.32 16.23 44.36
N GLN A 359 11.08 15.13 44.30
CA GLN A 359 12.25 14.92 45.15
C GLN A 359 13.39 15.88 44.82
N GLU A 360 13.50 16.29 43.56
CA GLU A 360 14.44 17.33 43.09
C GLU A 360 14.03 18.71 43.61
N VAL A 361 12.74 19.08 43.57
CA VAL A 361 12.21 20.32 44.15
C VAL A 361 12.38 20.38 45.67
N LEU A 362 12.14 19.27 46.39
CA LEU A 362 12.34 19.19 47.85
C LEU A 362 13.82 19.18 48.24
N ARG A 363 14.73 18.85 47.31
CA ARG A 363 16.19 18.91 47.53
C ARG A 363 16.80 20.29 47.28
N GLN A 364 16.03 21.28 46.82
CA GLN A 364 16.51 22.66 46.71
C GLN A 364 16.76 23.25 48.13
N PRO A 365 17.99 23.67 48.47
CA PRO A 365 18.25 24.34 49.74
C PRO A 365 17.66 25.75 49.73
N LEU A 366 16.96 26.11 50.81
CA LEU A 366 16.74 27.51 51.21
C LEU A 366 18.11 28.19 51.40
N GLY A 367 18.65 28.79 50.33
CA GLY A 367 19.92 29.49 50.43
C GLY A 367 20.53 29.89 49.09
N SER A 368 20.34 31.16 48.72
CA SER A 368 21.33 31.98 48.00
C SER A 368 21.60 31.76 46.49
N GLY A 369 20.68 31.16 45.71
CA GLY A 369 20.88 30.94 44.26
C GLY A 369 19.92 31.69 43.30
N ARG A 370 19.22 32.75 43.76
CA ARG A 370 18.07 33.33 43.03
C ARG A 370 18.36 33.99 41.68
N THR A 371 19.61 34.14 41.26
CA THR A 371 19.95 34.79 39.99
C THR A 371 20.28 33.82 38.85
N GLU A 372 20.62 32.56 39.14
CA GLU A 372 21.04 31.59 38.10
C GLU A 372 19.89 30.66 37.67
N GLU A 373 18.98 30.30 38.57
CA GLU A 373 17.77 29.51 38.21
C GLU A 373 16.82 30.29 37.29
N LEU A 374 16.79 31.63 37.39
CA LEU A 374 15.98 32.48 36.50
C LEU A 374 16.51 32.49 35.05
N TYR A 375 17.82 32.24 34.86
CA TYR A 375 18.45 32.18 33.53
C TYR A 375 18.29 30.83 32.84
N ILE A 376 18.02 29.74 33.58
CA ILE A 376 17.85 28.38 33.03
C ILE A 376 16.37 28.03 32.83
N LEU A 377 15.48 28.54 33.69
CA LEU A 377 14.03 28.35 33.52
C LEU A 377 13.48 29.16 32.32
N CYS A 378 14.11 30.29 31.97
CA CYS A 378 13.68 31.14 30.86
C CYS A 378 13.79 30.45 29.48
N PRO A 379 14.93 29.86 29.09
CA PRO A 379 15.05 29.15 27.80
C PRO A 379 14.12 27.93 27.70
N GLN A 380 13.95 27.18 28.80
CA GLN A 380 13.08 26.01 28.80
C GLN A 380 11.60 26.40 28.70
N ALA A 381 11.18 27.46 29.41
CA ALA A 381 9.85 28.04 29.27
C ALA A 381 9.60 28.58 27.85
N GLN A 382 10.59 29.26 27.26
CA GLN A 382 10.52 29.78 25.88
C GLN A 382 10.39 28.66 24.83
N LEU A 383 11.10 27.54 25.01
CA LEU A 383 10.99 26.38 24.13
C LEU A 383 9.63 25.69 24.27
N THR A 384 9.10 25.57 25.49
CA THR A 384 7.75 25.03 25.70
C THR A 384 6.67 25.95 25.13
N ASP A 385 6.84 27.26 25.25
CA ASP A 385 5.92 28.25 24.68
C ASP A 385 5.95 28.19 23.15
N LEU A 386 7.14 28.13 22.54
CA LEU A 386 7.29 27.98 21.08
C LEU A 386 6.69 26.67 20.57
N LEU A 387 6.87 25.55 21.27
CA LEU A 387 6.24 24.28 20.92
C LEU A 387 4.72 24.35 21.04
N SER A 388 4.19 25.03 22.06
CA SER A 388 2.76 25.24 22.23
C SER A 388 2.19 26.14 21.11
N GLU A 389 2.94 27.15 20.68
CA GLU A 389 2.57 28.05 19.60
C GLU A 389 2.58 27.35 18.24
N GLN A 390 3.60 26.52 17.96
CA GLN A 390 3.62 25.69 16.75
C GLN A 390 2.46 24.68 16.73
N ARG A 391 2.14 24.05 17.86
CA ARG A 391 0.95 23.18 17.97
C ARG A 391 -0.35 23.95 17.73
N ALA A 392 -0.49 25.15 18.30
CA ALA A 392 -1.65 26.01 18.07
C ALA A 392 -1.76 26.45 16.59
N LYS A 393 -0.62 26.71 15.94
CA LYS A 393 -0.55 27.04 14.51
C LYS A 393 -0.98 25.87 13.64
N VAL A 394 -0.52 24.65 13.94
CA VAL A 394 -0.96 23.43 13.23
C VAL A 394 -2.46 23.23 13.36
N LEU A 395 -3.01 23.34 14.56
CA LEU A 395 -4.46 23.21 14.78
C LEU A 395 -5.25 24.28 14.01
N ARG A 396 -4.75 25.52 13.94
CA ARG A 396 -5.39 26.59 13.17
C ARG A 396 -5.35 26.31 11.67
N LEU A 397 -4.19 25.92 11.13
CA LEU A 397 -4.04 25.58 9.72
C LEU A 397 -4.91 24.39 9.33
N GLN A 398 -5.08 23.42 10.25
CA GLN A 398 -5.96 22.28 10.02
C GLN A 398 -7.43 22.70 9.97
N ALA A 399 -7.88 23.58 10.87
CA ALA A 399 -9.23 24.15 10.80
C ALA A 399 -9.44 25.00 9.54
N GLU A 400 -8.45 25.80 9.13
CA GLU A 400 -8.50 26.58 7.88
C GLU A 400 -8.60 25.64 6.65
N LEU A 401 -7.83 24.55 6.64
CA LEU A 401 -7.91 23.54 5.58
C LEU A 401 -9.29 22.88 5.53
N GLU A 402 -9.84 22.46 6.67
CA GLU A 402 -11.19 21.88 6.75
C GLU A 402 -12.26 22.84 6.23
N THR A 403 -12.18 24.13 6.61
CA THR A 403 -13.11 25.15 6.08
C THR A 403 -12.94 25.37 4.58
N SER A 404 -11.70 25.36 4.07
CA SER A 404 -11.42 25.49 2.63
C SER A 404 -11.93 24.28 1.85
N GLU A 405 -11.72 23.07 2.35
CA GLU A 405 -12.26 21.85 1.73
C GLU A 405 -13.79 21.86 1.74
N GLN A 406 -14.41 22.31 2.82
CA GLN A 406 -15.87 22.44 2.88
C GLN A 406 -16.39 23.44 1.84
N VAL A 407 -15.78 24.61 1.72
CA VAL A 407 -16.14 25.61 0.69
C VAL A 407 -15.96 25.04 -0.72
N GLN A 408 -14.91 24.24 -0.96
CA GLN A 408 -14.72 23.57 -2.25
C GLN A 408 -15.82 22.54 -2.53
N ARG A 409 -16.18 21.70 -1.54
CA ARG A 409 -17.29 20.74 -1.66
C ARG A 409 -18.61 21.46 -1.94
N ASP A 410 -18.85 22.57 -1.26
CA ASP A 410 -20.05 23.40 -1.43
C ASP A 410 -20.10 24.04 -2.83
N PHE A 411 -18.97 24.54 -3.33
CA PHE A 411 -18.87 25.07 -4.69
C PHE A 411 -19.18 24.00 -5.74
N VAL A 412 -18.63 22.79 -5.57
CA VAL A 412 -18.91 21.66 -6.47
C VAL A 412 -20.40 21.30 -6.44
N ARG A 413 -20.99 21.15 -5.25
CA ARG A 413 -22.42 20.84 -5.07
C ARG A 413 -23.31 21.90 -5.72
N LEU A 414 -23.02 23.19 -5.48
CA LEU A 414 -23.77 24.29 -6.08
C LEU A 414 -23.64 24.30 -7.61
N SER A 415 -22.43 24.04 -8.13
CA SER A 415 -22.19 23.98 -9.58
C SER A 415 -22.97 22.84 -10.25
N GLN A 416 -23.03 21.67 -9.61
CA GLN A 416 -23.80 20.51 -10.09
C GLN A 416 -25.30 20.79 -10.04
N ALA A 417 -25.80 21.36 -8.93
CA ALA A 417 -27.20 21.73 -8.80
C ALA A 417 -27.64 22.77 -9.86
N LEU A 418 -26.77 23.76 -10.12
CA LEU A 418 -26.99 24.74 -11.17
C LEU A 418 -27.01 24.10 -12.56
N GLN A 419 -26.08 23.18 -12.86
CA GLN A 419 -26.04 22.44 -14.12
C GLN A 419 -27.33 21.64 -14.34
N VAL A 420 -27.83 20.95 -13.32
CA VAL A 420 -29.09 20.21 -13.39
C VAL A 420 -30.27 21.16 -13.63
N ARG A 421 -30.34 22.30 -12.93
CA ARG A 421 -31.40 23.31 -13.16
C ARG A 421 -31.36 23.87 -14.58
N LEU A 422 -30.18 24.20 -15.10
CA LEU A 422 -30.01 24.69 -16.48
C LEU A 422 -30.41 23.64 -17.52
N GLU A 423 -30.06 22.38 -17.28
CA GLU A 423 -30.43 21.27 -18.17
C GLU A 423 -31.95 21.02 -18.17
N ARG A 424 -32.61 21.11 -17.01
CA ARG A 424 -34.08 21.05 -16.92
C ARG A 424 -34.75 22.20 -17.67
N ILE A 425 -34.19 23.41 -17.61
CA ILE A 425 -34.69 24.56 -18.39
C ILE A 425 -34.52 24.29 -19.89
N ARG A 426 -33.39 23.73 -20.31
CA ARG A 426 -33.14 23.36 -21.71
C ARG A 426 -34.14 22.33 -22.24
N GLN A 427 -34.57 21.42 -21.38
CA GLN A 427 -35.53 20.35 -21.69
C GLN A 427 -37.00 20.78 -21.54
N ALA A 428 -37.28 21.98 -21.04
CA ALA A 428 -38.65 22.45 -20.84
C ALA A 428 -39.34 22.77 -22.18
N GLU A 429 -40.55 22.23 -22.38
CA GLU A 429 -41.33 22.36 -23.61
C GLU A 429 -42.27 23.58 -23.58
N SER A 430 -42.40 24.26 -22.43
CA SER A 430 -43.27 25.42 -22.24
C SER A 430 -42.68 26.48 -21.29
N LEU A 431 -43.10 27.73 -21.48
CA LEU A 431 -42.68 28.84 -20.62
C LEU A 431 -43.21 28.72 -19.18
N GLU A 432 -44.32 28.01 -18.96
CA GLU A 432 -44.86 27.73 -17.63
C GLU A 432 -43.98 26.76 -16.86
N GLN A 433 -43.41 25.74 -17.52
CA GLN A 433 -42.44 24.82 -16.93
C GLN A 433 -41.14 25.55 -16.56
N VAL A 434 -40.65 26.45 -17.42
CA VAL A 434 -39.47 27.28 -17.10
C VAL A 434 -39.72 28.16 -15.88
N ARG A 435 -40.90 28.79 -15.78
CA ARG A 435 -41.27 29.59 -14.59
C ARG A 435 -41.32 28.73 -13.32
N SER A 436 -41.91 27.54 -13.40
CA SER A 436 -41.94 26.60 -12.27
C SER A 436 -40.54 26.18 -11.79
N ILE A 437 -39.58 25.96 -12.71
CA ILE A 437 -38.20 25.60 -12.35
C ILE A 437 -37.45 26.79 -11.73
N MET A 438 -37.77 28.02 -12.16
CA MET A 438 -37.20 29.24 -11.57
C MET A 438 -37.80 29.58 -10.20
N ASP A 439 -39.05 29.21 -9.96
CA ASP A 439 -39.75 29.41 -8.68
C ASP A 439 -39.41 28.33 -7.63
N GLU A 440 -38.78 27.21 -8.02
CA GLU A 440 -38.15 26.27 -7.08
C GLU A 440 -37.11 27.02 -6.24
N ALA A 441 -37.35 27.04 -4.92
CA ALA A 441 -36.71 27.92 -3.92
C ALA A 441 -35.28 28.38 -4.29
N PRO A 442 -34.98 29.69 -4.16
CA PRO A 442 -33.66 30.21 -4.44
C PRO A 442 -32.65 29.50 -3.52
N LEU A 443 -31.57 28.98 -4.10
CA LEU A 443 -30.43 28.36 -3.41
C LEU A 443 -29.80 29.41 -2.46
N ARG A 444 -30.42 29.63 -1.30
CA ARG A 444 -29.95 30.56 -0.27
C ARG A 444 -28.95 29.90 0.67
N ASP A 445 -29.03 28.57 0.79
CA ASP A 445 -28.14 27.76 1.61
C ASP A 445 -27.77 26.46 0.87
N VAL A 446 -26.51 26.04 1.01
CA VAL A 446 -25.95 24.85 0.33
C VAL A 446 -26.50 23.56 0.98
N GLY A 447 -26.94 23.66 2.24
CA GLY A 447 -27.57 22.55 2.98
C GLY A 447 -28.93 22.09 2.44
N ASP A 448 -29.58 22.88 1.57
CA ASP A 448 -30.87 22.54 0.96
C ASP A 448 -30.73 21.69 -0.33
N ILE A 449 -29.50 21.47 -0.80
CA ILE A 449 -29.21 20.63 -1.95
C ILE A 449 -29.28 19.18 -1.50
N LYS A 450 -30.40 18.49 -1.83
CA LYS A 450 -30.53 17.05 -1.55
C LYS A 450 -29.37 16.31 -2.23
N ASP A 451 -28.58 15.60 -1.43
CA ASP A 451 -27.59 14.64 -1.92
C ASP A 451 -28.29 13.64 -2.84
N THR A 452 -27.97 13.69 -4.14
CA THR A 452 -28.42 12.73 -5.14
C THR A 452 -27.43 11.60 -5.31
#